data_AF-A0A4S1DWU3-F1
#
_entry.id   AF-A0A4S1DWU3-F1
#
_cell.length_a   1.000
_cell.length_b   1.000
_cell.length_c   1.000
_cell.angle_alpha   90.00
_cell.angle_beta   90.00
_cell.angle_gamma   90.00
#
_symmetry.space_group_name_H-M   'P 1'
#
loop_
_entity.id
_entity.type
_entity.pdbx_description
1 polymer ?
#
loop_
_entity_poly.entity_id
_entity_poly.type
_entity_poly.pdbx_seq_one_letter_code
_entity_poly.pdbx_strand_id
1 'polypeptide(L)'
;MKRAFFIVTILAIFVSCEKGEIIKGEFVYYDGAAVLQTQNEIYGVLITDKLHELNKKAETFKSEPTDMVSVEIRGRITNQKDEKILWENKVEIVEILDVTAPKKGDNNVVKLVK
;
A
#
# COMPACT_ATOMS: atom_id res chain seq x y z
N MET A 1 -54.01 -8.84 -20.40
CA MET A 1 -54.01 -9.23 -18.96
C MET A 1 -52.71 -10.01 -18.68
N LYS A 2 -51.57 -9.31 -18.58
CA LYS A 2 -50.82 -9.08 -17.32
C LYS A 2 -50.65 -10.35 -16.48
N ARG A 3 -49.72 -11.23 -16.88
CA ARG A 3 -49.22 -12.32 -16.03
C ARG A 3 -47.85 -11.92 -15.51
N ALA A 4 -47.78 -11.78 -14.20
CA ALA A 4 -46.64 -11.31 -13.45
C ALA A 4 -45.49 -12.32 -13.51
N PHE A 5 -44.36 -11.90 -14.05
CA PHE A 5 -43.07 -12.53 -13.81
C PHE A 5 -42.35 -11.67 -12.77
N PHE A 6 -42.60 -11.95 -11.49
CA PHE A 6 -41.76 -11.44 -10.41
C PHE A 6 -40.50 -12.31 -10.37
N ILE A 7 -39.53 -11.96 -11.19
CA ILE A 7 -38.16 -12.46 -11.05
C ILE A 7 -37.55 -11.70 -9.88
N VAL A 8 -37.67 -12.28 -8.69
CA VAL A 8 -36.88 -11.86 -7.53
C VAL A 8 -35.49 -12.44 -7.75
N THR A 9 -34.69 -11.74 -8.54
CA THR A 9 -33.24 -11.96 -8.59
C THR A 9 -32.71 -11.43 -7.26
N ILE A 10 -32.65 -12.32 -6.25
CA ILE A 10 -31.87 -12.11 -5.04
C ILE A 10 -30.42 -12.01 -5.51
N LEU A 11 -29.99 -10.77 -5.77
CA LEU A 11 -28.60 -10.38 -5.81
C LEU A 11 -28.12 -10.52 -4.37
N ALA A 12 -27.70 -11.73 -4.00
CA ALA A 12 -26.88 -11.95 -2.83
C ALA A 12 -25.60 -11.18 -3.09
N ILE A 13 -25.60 -9.91 -2.67
CA ILE A 13 -24.40 -9.08 -2.57
C ILE A 13 -23.54 -9.85 -1.58
N PHE A 14 -22.54 -10.56 -2.11
CA PHE A 14 -21.43 -11.06 -1.34
C PHE A 14 -20.85 -9.85 -0.63
N VAL A 15 -21.26 -9.64 0.62
CA VAL A 15 -20.53 -8.82 1.57
C VAL A 15 -19.26 -9.62 1.86
N SER A 16 -18.32 -9.50 0.92
CA SER A 16 -16.99 -10.06 1.05
C SER A 16 -16.35 -9.28 2.18
N CYS A 17 -16.28 -9.90 3.36
CA CYS A 17 -15.52 -9.39 4.49
C CYS A 17 -14.04 -9.52 4.12
N GLU A 18 -13.57 -8.68 3.19
CA GLU A 18 -12.18 -8.64 2.76
C GLU A 18 -11.35 -7.96 3.84
N LYS A 19 -10.94 -8.76 4.82
CA LYS A 19 -9.78 -8.45 5.66
C LYS A 19 -8.55 -8.51 4.75
N GLY A 20 -7.89 -7.37 4.58
CA GLY A 20 -6.69 -7.24 3.74
C GLY A 20 -5.52 -8.14 4.18
N GLU A 21 -4.48 -8.14 3.37
CA GLU A 21 -3.28 -8.97 3.54
C GLU A 21 -2.23 -8.28 4.41
N ILE A 22 -1.42 -9.07 5.14
CA ILE A 22 -0.28 -8.51 5.89
C ILE A 22 0.90 -8.38 4.94
N ILE A 23 1.40 -7.16 4.79
CA ILE A 23 2.50 -6.83 3.89
C ILE A 23 3.61 -6.19 4.71
N LYS A 24 4.83 -6.70 4.53
CA LYS A 24 6.02 -6.24 5.22
C LYS A 24 7.06 -5.80 4.21
N GLY A 25 7.59 -4.59 4.39
CA GLY A 25 8.54 -4.04 3.44
C GLY A 25 9.10 -2.69 3.88
N GLU A 26 9.80 -2.08 2.95
CA GLU A 26 10.42 -0.77 3.08
C GLU A 26 9.50 0.28 2.44
N PHE A 27 9.11 1.27 3.22
CA PHE A 27 8.17 2.31 2.83
C PHE A 27 8.86 3.66 2.71
N VAL A 28 8.49 4.42 1.68
CA VAL A 28 8.87 5.81 1.51
C VAL A 28 7.70 6.59 0.92
N TYR A 29 7.51 7.82 1.38
CA TYR A 29 6.60 8.80 0.81
C TYR A 29 7.33 10.11 0.61
N TYR A 30 7.31 10.61 -0.61
CA TYR A 30 7.97 11.84 -1.00
C TYR A 30 7.21 12.50 -2.15
N ASP A 31 6.98 13.80 -2.05
CA ASP A 31 6.39 14.65 -3.10
C ASP A 31 5.09 14.08 -3.73
N GLY A 32 4.18 13.57 -2.89
CA GLY A 32 2.89 13.04 -3.35
C GLY A 32 2.93 11.62 -3.90
N ALA A 33 4.10 10.96 -3.93
CA ALA A 33 4.25 9.57 -4.36
C ALA A 33 4.73 8.68 -3.20
N ALA A 34 4.07 7.55 -3.01
CA ALA A 34 4.44 6.57 -2.00
C ALA A 34 4.70 5.20 -2.61
N VAL A 35 5.72 4.52 -2.08
CA VAL A 35 6.15 3.20 -2.50
C VAL A 35 6.30 2.31 -1.27
N LEU A 36 5.84 1.07 -1.39
CA LEU A 36 6.13 0.00 -0.45
C LEU A 36 6.84 -1.12 -1.20
N GLN A 37 8.12 -1.31 -0.90
CA GLN A 37 8.97 -2.32 -1.52
C GLN A 37 9.10 -3.53 -0.59
N THR A 38 8.74 -4.70 -1.09
CA THR A 38 9.00 -6.00 -0.45
C THR A 38 10.22 -6.64 -1.09
N GLN A 39 10.53 -7.88 -0.70
CA GLN A 39 11.62 -8.64 -1.32
C GLN A 39 11.37 -8.97 -2.80
N ASN A 40 10.10 -9.13 -3.19
CA ASN A 40 9.73 -9.68 -4.50
C ASN A 40 8.97 -8.67 -5.37
N GLU A 41 8.44 -7.61 -4.76
CA GLU A 41 7.47 -6.74 -5.42
C GLU A 41 7.53 -5.31 -4.89
N ILE A 42 7.27 -4.36 -5.79
CA ILE A 42 7.11 -2.94 -5.47
C ILE A 42 5.65 -2.56 -5.66
N TYR A 43 5.03 -2.08 -4.59
CA TYR A 43 3.67 -1.56 -4.60
C TYR A 43 3.66 -0.04 -4.66
N GLY A 44 2.82 0.51 -5.52
CA GLY A 44 2.41 1.90 -5.39
C GLY A 44 1.40 2.05 -4.27
N VAL A 45 1.63 2.94 -3.30
CA VAL A 45 0.70 3.10 -2.18
C VAL A 45 -0.33 4.17 -2.52
N LEU A 46 -1.62 3.83 -2.37
CA LEU A 46 -2.72 4.75 -2.61
C LEU A 46 -2.72 5.87 -1.56
N ILE A 47 -2.88 7.11 -2.02
CA ILE A 47 -2.87 8.30 -1.16
C ILE A 47 -4.18 8.39 -0.38
N THR A 48 -4.16 7.90 0.86
CA THR A 48 -5.29 7.91 1.81
C THR A 48 -4.87 8.50 3.16
N ASP A 49 -5.85 8.73 4.05
CA ASP A 49 -5.57 9.18 5.42
C ASP A 49 -4.63 8.23 6.18
N LYS A 50 -4.76 6.92 5.94
CA LYS A 50 -3.88 5.91 6.54
C LYS A 50 -2.45 5.96 6.01
N LEU A 51 -2.25 6.33 4.75
CA LEU A 51 -0.91 6.63 4.23
C LEU A 51 -0.30 7.81 4.96
N HIS A 52 -1.05 8.89 5.17
CA HIS A 52 -0.52 10.07 5.87
C HIS A 52 -0.22 9.76 7.35
N GLU A 53 -1.05 8.94 7.99
CA GLU A 53 -0.79 8.42 9.33
C GLU A 53 0.50 7.58 9.39
N LEU A 54 0.70 6.69 8.41
CA LEU A 54 1.92 5.89 8.30
C LEU A 54 3.13 6.79 8.11
N ASN A 55 3.06 7.76 7.19
CA ASN A 55 4.19 8.64 6.93
C ASN A 55 4.60 9.41 8.19
N LYS A 56 3.63 9.94 8.95
CA LYS A 56 3.93 10.63 10.21
C LYS A 56 4.70 9.77 11.21
N LYS A 57 4.40 8.47 11.28
CA LYS A 57 5.15 7.51 12.11
C LYS A 57 6.52 7.20 11.51
N ALA A 58 6.62 7.09 10.17
CA ALA A 58 7.87 6.82 9.48
C ALA A 58 8.88 7.98 9.60
N GLU A 59 8.42 9.23 9.58
CA GLU A 59 9.29 10.43 9.71
C GLU A 59 10.18 10.41 10.96
N THR A 60 9.79 9.72 12.03
CA THR A 60 10.62 9.61 13.24
C THR A 60 11.89 8.77 13.04
N PHE A 61 11.98 8.03 11.94
CA PHE A 61 13.11 7.18 11.59
C PHE A 61 13.91 7.68 10.40
N LYS A 62 13.47 8.76 9.73
CA LYS A 62 14.11 9.33 8.55
C LYS A 62 15.14 10.41 8.95
N SER A 63 16.28 10.42 8.27
CA SER A 63 17.22 11.54 8.29
C SER A 63 17.06 12.41 7.03
N GLU A 64 16.78 11.78 5.90
CA GLU A 64 16.43 12.42 4.63
C GLU A 64 14.99 12.05 4.22
N PRO A 65 14.26 12.92 3.50
CA PRO A 65 12.86 12.67 3.12
C PRO A 65 12.62 11.38 2.33
N THR A 66 13.65 10.94 1.60
CA THR A 66 13.65 9.75 0.75
C THR A 66 14.15 8.49 1.46
N ASP A 67 14.52 8.58 2.74
CA ASP A 67 14.91 7.41 3.52
C ASP A 67 13.75 6.43 3.62
N MET A 68 14.06 5.16 3.36
CA MET A 68 13.12 4.07 3.53
C MET A 68 13.00 3.67 5.00
N VAL A 69 11.80 3.24 5.38
CA VAL A 69 11.47 2.82 6.75
C VAL A 69 10.79 1.47 6.70
N SER A 70 11.22 0.54 7.56
CA SER A 70 10.64 -0.80 7.65
C SER A 70 9.24 -0.72 8.27
N VAL A 71 8.23 -1.23 7.56
CA VAL A 71 6.82 -1.21 7.99
C VAL A 71 6.19 -2.60 7.87
N GLU A 72 5.19 -2.83 8.72
CA GLU A 72 4.26 -3.95 8.61
C GLU A 72 2.83 -3.38 8.63
N ILE A 73 2.08 -3.65 7.57
CA ILE A 73 0.73 -3.12 7.39
C ILE A 73 -0.25 -4.22 7.05
N ARG A 74 -1.53 -3.98 7.31
CA ARG A 74 -2.62 -4.67 6.61
C ARG A 74 -3.03 -3.84 5.41
N GLY A 75 -2.91 -4.39 4.21
CA GLY A 75 -3.18 -3.70 2.95
C GLY A 75 -4.24 -4.40 2.09
N ARG A 76 -4.93 -3.64 1.25
CA ARG A 76 -5.74 -4.19 0.15
C ARG A 76 -5.00 -3.97 -1.16
N ILE A 77 -4.66 -5.07 -1.83
CA ILE A 77 -3.94 -5.04 -3.09
C ILE A 77 -4.93 -4.87 -4.24
N THR A 78 -4.58 -4.01 -5.20
CA THR A 78 -5.34 -3.81 -6.43
C THR A 78 -4.40 -3.60 -7.61
N ASN A 79 -4.76 -4.15 -8.77
CA ASN A 79 -4.08 -3.93 -10.04
C ASN A 79 -4.85 -2.96 -10.94
N GLN A 80 -5.85 -2.26 -10.41
CA GLN A 80 -6.60 -1.27 -11.18
C GLN A 80 -5.66 -0.19 -11.73
N LYS A 81 -5.94 0.26 -12.95
CA LYS A 81 -5.17 1.34 -13.56
C LYS A 81 -5.35 2.62 -12.77
N ASP A 82 -4.25 3.35 -12.60
CA ASP A 82 -4.22 4.67 -11.97
C ASP A 82 -3.45 5.61 -12.89
N GLU A 83 -3.88 6.87 -12.96
CA GLU A 83 -3.27 7.87 -13.86
C GLU A 83 -1.90 8.35 -13.36
N LYS A 84 -1.65 8.26 -12.05
CA LYS A 84 -0.46 8.78 -11.38
C LYS A 84 0.46 7.66 -10.89
N ILE A 85 -0.10 6.54 -10.45
CA ILE A 85 0.66 5.41 -9.91
C ILE A 85 0.90 4.37 -11.01
N LEU A 86 2.12 4.38 -11.57
CA LEU A 86 2.51 3.53 -12.70
C LEU A 86 2.93 2.09 -12.32
N TRP A 87 2.99 1.78 -11.03
CA TRP A 87 3.25 0.41 -10.56
C TRP A 87 2.09 -0.51 -10.91
N GLU A 88 2.39 -1.77 -11.28
CA GLU A 88 1.39 -2.77 -11.61
C GLU A 88 0.44 -2.98 -10.44
N ASN A 89 1.01 -3.35 -9.29
CA ASN A 89 0.29 -3.56 -8.05
C ASN A 89 0.30 -2.32 -7.17
N LYS A 90 -0.85 -2.05 -6.57
CA LYS A 90 -1.10 -0.91 -5.69
C LYS A 90 -1.66 -1.42 -4.38
N VAL A 91 -1.41 -0.70 -3.31
CA VAL A 91 -1.87 -1.07 -1.98
C VAL A 91 -2.57 0.10 -1.30
N GLU A 92 -3.80 -0.13 -0.85
CA GLU A 92 -4.47 0.72 0.14
C GLU A 92 -4.07 0.27 1.54
N ILE A 93 -3.59 1.18 2.38
CA ILE A 93 -3.30 0.87 3.78
C ILE A 93 -4.59 0.84 4.58
N VAL A 94 -4.96 -0.33 5.10
CA VAL A 94 -6.14 -0.50 5.96
C VAL A 94 -5.76 -0.31 7.43
N GLU A 95 -4.62 -0.88 7.85
CA GLU A 95 -4.15 -0.87 9.23
C GLU A 95 -2.62 -0.81 9.28
N ILE A 96 -2.09 -0.07 10.25
CA ILE A 96 -0.65 0.00 10.51
C ILE A 96 -0.36 -0.92 11.70
N LEU A 97 0.41 -1.98 11.47
CA LEU A 97 0.73 -2.98 12.49
C LEU A 97 2.04 -2.65 13.19
N ASP A 98 3.06 -2.25 12.43
CA ASP A 98 4.38 -1.90 12.97
C ASP A 98 5.13 -0.88 12.10
N VAL A 99 5.98 -0.06 12.72
CA VAL A 99 6.89 0.90 12.06
C VAL A 99 8.20 0.88 12.83
N THR A 100 9.29 0.48 12.16
CA THR A 100 10.60 0.30 12.77
C THR A 100 11.69 0.96 11.96
N ALA A 101 12.84 1.18 12.60
CA ALA A 101 14.01 1.70 11.92
C ALA A 101 14.41 0.78 10.74
N PRO A 102 14.92 1.34 9.63
CA PRO A 102 15.34 0.55 8.48
C PRO A 102 16.36 -0.50 8.91
N LYS A 103 16.20 -1.72 8.38
CA LYS A 103 17.17 -2.80 8.62
C LYS A 103 18.53 -2.38 8.07
N LYS A 104 19.52 -2.25 8.95
CA LYS A 104 20.92 -2.05 8.54
C LYS A 104 21.42 -3.34 7.89
N GLY A 105 21.46 -3.35 6.56
CA GLY A 105 22.03 -4.45 5.78
C GLY A 105 21.14 -4.83 4.61
N ASP A 106 21.25 -4.06 3.53
CA ASP A 106 21.17 -4.49 2.11
C ASP A 106 21.22 -3.23 1.21
N ASN A 107 22.07 -2.30 1.62
CA ASN A 107 22.42 -1.08 0.92
C ASN A 107 23.28 -1.47 -0.28
N ASN A 108 22.64 -1.97 -1.34
CA ASN A 108 23.19 -2.06 -2.69
C ASN A 108 23.28 -0.65 -3.31
N VAL A 109 23.79 0.33 -2.54
CA VAL A 109 24.11 1.67 -3.01
C VAL A 109 25.35 1.54 -3.87
N VAL A 110 25.15 1.47 -5.18
CA VAL A 110 26.18 1.83 -6.15
C VAL A 110 26.46 3.32 -5.96
N LYS A 111 27.43 3.65 -5.10
CA LYS A 111 27.99 5.00 -5.06
C LYS A 111 28.73 5.20 -6.39
N LEU A 112 28.12 5.94 -7.31
CA LEU A 112 28.82 6.47 -8.47
C LEU A 112 29.78 7.54 -7.97
N VAL A 113 31.04 7.14 -7.73
CA VAL A 113 32.13 8.09 -7.51
C VAL A 113 32.38 8.78 -8.85
N LYS A 114 32.28 10.11 -8.86
CA LYS A 114 32.61 10.97 -10.00
C LYS A 114 34.11 11.21 -10.08
#